data_AF-A0A949J0Q9-F1
#
_entry.id   AF-A0A949J0Q9-F1
#
_cell.length_a   1.000
_cell.length_b   1.000
_cell.length_c   1.000
_cell.angle_alpha   90.00
_cell.angle_beta   90.00
_cell.angle_gamma   90.00
#
_symmetry.space_group_name_H-M   'P 1'
#
loop_
_entity.id
_entity.type
_entity.pdbx_description
1 polymer ?
#
loop_
_entity_poly.entity_id
_entity_poly.type
_entity_poly.pdbx_seq_one_letter_code
_entity_poly.pdbx_strand_id
1 'polypeptide(L)'
;MSDFNTSLVREKIILTEGEIGEEEKEPVVIRSNRIFLKLGEGAHPEKVVIRAQNMHTTLRVAAKILGIYYKDGPLLAREAPPDWEEQWQDSLSSYEKDYNPKNWCAIYANGQAVFKTITSPFVDVIEKCALLSMDNYDSTMEVTESALKQIGRAVRINHASSVAAVFTDNGESMRCGIIHRTDKQDMAFNFTGHGGKGQMRVMQSLGAAAAYLEAFNLRFMIHMLRDKIKAGEAKAISPENNQIRAATIRQGAINRAISAFEDLYDVKYRPAKPDFFSEI
;
A
#
# COMPACT_ATOMS: atom_id res chain seq x y z
N MET A 1 1.00 -23.01 -3.36
CA MET A 1 0.69 -21.99 -2.34
C MET A 1 -0.52 -22.44 -1.55
N SER A 2 -0.27 -23.27 -0.53
CA SER A 2 -1.29 -23.71 0.43
C SER A 2 -1.67 -22.61 1.40
N ASP A 3 -0.72 -21.74 1.75
CA ASP A 3 -0.87 -20.65 2.71
C ASP A 3 -0.34 -19.33 2.12
N PHE A 4 -1.04 -18.23 2.37
CA PHE A 4 -0.62 -16.89 1.95
C PHE A 4 -0.52 -15.98 3.18
N ASN A 5 0.64 -15.34 3.37
CA ASN A 5 0.84 -14.39 4.45
C ASN A 5 1.60 -13.16 3.94
N THR A 6 1.08 -11.97 4.23
CA THR A 6 1.77 -10.71 3.96
C THR A 6 1.28 -9.61 4.91
N SER A 7 2.03 -8.51 4.94
CA SER A 7 1.68 -7.31 5.69
C SER A 7 1.93 -6.05 4.88
N LEU A 8 1.02 -5.09 5.01
CA LEU A 8 1.23 -3.72 4.59
C LEU A 8 1.91 -2.95 5.70
N VAL A 9 3.03 -2.30 5.40
CA VAL A 9 3.84 -1.54 6.34
C VAL A 9 3.89 -0.08 5.91
N ARG A 10 3.68 0.85 6.84
CA ARG A 10 3.96 2.28 6.68
C ARG A 10 5.42 2.51 7.05
N GLU A 11 6.15 3.20 6.19
CA GLU A 11 7.57 3.45 6.36
C GLU A 11 7.90 4.92 6.26
N LYS A 12 8.85 5.35 7.09
CA LYS A 12 9.58 6.60 6.97
C LYS A 12 11.07 6.27 6.96
N ILE A 13 11.74 6.60 5.87
CA ILE A 13 13.19 6.48 5.72
C ILE A 13 13.76 7.90 5.68
N ILE A 14 14.73 8.18 6.53
CA ILE A 14 15.44 9.46 6.58
C ILE A 14 16.90 9.15 6.25
N LEU A 15 17.40 9.73 5.16
CA LEU A 15 18.80 9.63 4.79
C LEU A 15 19.50 10.95 5.10
N THR A 16 20.62 10.86 5.81
CA THR A 16 21.50 11.99 6.09
C THR A 16 22.85 11.71 5.43
N GLU A 17 23.29 12.60 4.53
CA GLU A 17 24.60 12.53 3.88
C GLU A 17 25.63 13.33 4.71
N GLY A 18 26.84 12.78 4.88
CA GLY A 18 27.97 13.48 5.50
C GLY A 18 28.75 12.63 6.50
N GLU A 19 30.07 12.86 6.60
CA GLU A 19 30.89 12.40 7.72
C GLU A 19 30.83 13.42 8.88
N ILE A 20 31.21 13.01 10.10
CA ILE A 20 31.29 13.91 11.26
C ILE A 20 32.25 15.06 10.93
N GLY A 21 31.72 16.26 10.63
CA GLY A 21 32.53 17.47 10.40
C GLY A 21 32.39 18.17 9.03
N GLU A 22 31.59 17.65 8.10
CA GLU A 22 31.23 18.36 6.85
C GLU A 22 29.92 19.16 7.00
N GLU A 23 29.67 20.13 6.11
CA GLU A 23 28.40 20.88 6.06
C GLU A 23 27.22 19.90 5.91
N GLU A 24 26.33 19.88 6.91
CA GLU A 24 25.14 19.02 6.92
C GLU A 24 24.26 19.34 5.70
N LYS A 25 24.15 18.39 4.77
CA LYS A 25 23.13 18.42 3.73
C LYS A 25 21.76 18.15 4.33
N GLU A 26 20.73 18.80 3.77
CA GLU A 26 19.35 18.52 4.19
C GLU A 26 19.01 17.03 4.03
N PRO A 27 18.38 16.41 5.05
CA PRO A 27 18.09 14.99 5.01
C PRO A 27 17.01 14.68 3.98
N VAL A 28 17.22 13.62 3.20
CA VAL A 28 16.21 13.10 2.27
C VAL A 28 15.20 12.29 3.07
N VAL A 29 13.93 12.72 3.07
CA VAL A 29 12.84 12.03 3.78
C VAL A 29 11.92 11.34 2.78
N ILE A 30 11.84 10.01 2.88
CA ILE A 30 10.97 9.18 2.05
C ILE A 30 9.88 8.59 2.94
N ARG A 31 8.62 8.85 2.59
CA ARG A 31 7.45 8.23 3.22
C ARG A 31 6.74 7.37 2.21
N SER A 32 6.53 6.10 2.55
CA SER A 32 5.89 5.14 1.64
C SER A 32 5.11 4.09 2.40
N ASN A 33 4.25 3.38 1.70
CA ASN A 33 3.68 2.13 2.16
C ASN A 33 4.28 1.00 1.34
N ARG A 34 4.65 -0.09 2.00
CA ARG A 34 5.34 -1.24 1.42
C ARG A 34 4.55 -2.51 1.69
N ILE A 35 4.37 -3.34 0.66
CA ILE A 35 3.87 -4.71 0.80
C ILE A 35 4.80 -5.66 0.05
N PHE A 36 5.07 -6.80 0.67
CA PHE A 36 5.97 -7.82 0.13
C PHE A 36 5.20 -9.11 -0.13
N LEU A 37 5.24 -9.58 -1.38
CA LEU A 37 4.56 -10.78 -1.83
C LEU A 37 5.61 -11.84 -2.18
N LYS A 38 5.51 -13.01 -1.55
CA LYS A 38 6.25 -14.21 -1.93
C LYS A 38 5.33 -14.99 -2.89
N LEU A 39 5.66 -15.01 -4.18
CA LEU A 39 4.86 -15.65 -5.23
C LEU A 39 5.52 -16.95 -5.71
N GLY A 40 4.73 -18.02 -5.85
CA GLY A 40 5.20 -19.34 -6.26
C GLY A 40 5.92 -20.13 -5.17
N GLU A 41 6.21 -21.40 -5.49
CA GLU A 41 7.03 -22.32 -4.70
C GLU A 41 7.97 -23.08 -5.66
N GLY A 42 9.10 -23.60 -5.18
CA GLY A 42 9.98 -24.47 -5.99
C GLY A 42 10.84 -23.74 -7.02
N ALA A 43 10.68 -24.04 -8.31
CA ALA A 43 11.64 -23.69 -9.38
C ALA A 43 11.61 -22.22 -9.82
N HIS A 44 10.50 -21.49 -9.61
CA HIS A 44 10.34 -20.09 -10.03
C HIS A 44 9.70 -19.22 -8.93
N PRO A 45 10.34 -19.07 -7.75
CA PRO A 45 9.85 -18.18 -6.73
C PRO A 45 10.10 -16.72 -7.15
N GLU A 46 9.07 -15.89 -7.05
CA GLU A 46 9.15 -14.46 -7.33
C GLU A 46 8.90 -13.67 -6.05
N LYS A 47 9.83 -12.77 -5.75
CA LYS A 47 9.75 -11.84 -4.63
C LYS A 47 9.31 -10.48 -5.16
N VAL A 48 8.05 -10.12 -4.94
CA VAL A 48 7.50 -8.86 -5.44
C VAL A 48 7.31 -7.88 -4.29
N VAL A 49 7.85 -6.68 -4.44
CA VAL A 49 7.64 -5.57 -3.51
C VAL A 49 6.87 -4.48 -4.23
N ILE A 50 5.81 -3.99 -3.60
CA ILE A 50 5.07 -2.82 -4.07
C ILE A 50 5.26 -1.71 -3.05
N ARG A 51 5.68 -0.55 -3.53
CA ARG A 51 5.71 0.71 -2.77
C ARG A 51 4.78 1.72 -3.40
N ALA A 52 3.96 2.39 -2.60
CA ALA A 52 3.18 3.53 -3.07
C ALA A 52 2.88 4.55 -1.97
N GLN A 53 2.44 5.75 -2.38
CA GLN A 53 2.18 6.86 -1.48
C GLN A 53 1.07 6.58 -0.45
N ASN A 54 -0.01 5.90 -0.85
CA ASN A 54 -1.13 5.60 0.04
C ASN A 54 -1.33 4.10 0.26
N MET A 55 -1.81 3.74 1.45
CA MET A 55 -2.08 2.35 1.86
C MET A 55 -3.05 1.64 0.92
N HIS A 56 -4.18 2.28 0.61
CA HIS A 56 -5.24 1.72 -0.23
C HIS A 56 -4.80 1.56 -1.69
N THR A 57 -3.99 2.48 -2.22
CA THR A 57 -3.40 2.34 -3.57
C THR A 57 -2.40 1.18 -3.62
N THR A 58 -1.55 1.06 -2.60
CA THR A 58 -0.58 -0.05 -2.48
C THR A 58 -1.26 -1.42 -2.53
N LEU A 59 -2.37 -1.57 -1.80
CA LEU A 59 -3.14 -2.82 -1.79
C LEU A 59 -3.90 -3.09 -3.09
N ARG A 60 -4.43 -2.06 -3.77
CA ARG A 60 -5.06 -2.23 -5.09
C ARG A 60 -4.06 -2.72 -6.13
N VAL A 61 -2.87 -2.12 -6.16
CA VAL A 61 -1.79 -2.58 -7.04
C VAL A 61 -1.39 -4.01 -6.69
N ALA A 62 -1.22 -4.34 -5.40
CA ALA A 62 -0.91 -5.70 -4.97
C ALA A 62 -1.99 -6.71 -5.39
N ALA A 63 -3.29 -6.37 -5.25
CA ALA A 63 -4.39 -7.21 -5.69
C ALA A 63 -4.36 -7.41 -7.22
N LYS A 64 -4.11 -6.36 -8.01
CA LYS A 64 -3.95 -6.47 -9.47
C LYS A 64 -2.80 -7.40 -9.86
N ILE A 65 -1.63 -7.24 -9.23
CA ILE A 65 -0.46 -8.11 -9.47
C ILE A 65 -0.78 -9.57 -9.15
N LEU A 66 -1.43 -9.84 -8.01
CA LEU A 66 -1.86 -11.19 -7.66
C LEU A 66 -2.84 -11.76 -8.69
N GLY A 67 -3.79 -10.95 -9.17
CA GLY A 67 -4.71 -11.35 -10.22
C GLY A 67 -4.00 -11.77 -11.52
N ILE A 68 -3.03 -10.96 -11.95
CA ILE A 68 -2.19 -11.24 -13.12
C ILE A 68 -1.36 -12.51 -12.91
N TYR A 69 -0.78 -12.68 -11.74
CA TYR A 69 0.01 -13.86 -11.39
C TYR A 69 -0.83 -15.13 -11.37
N TYR A 70 -2.00 -15.11 -10.72
CA TYR A 70 -2.88 -16.27 -10.63
C TYR A 70 -3.52 -16.64 -11.97
N LYS A 71 -3.76 -15.66 -12.84
CA LYS A 71 -4.36 -15.88 -14.15
C LYS A 71 -3.34 -16.37 -15.19
N ASP A 72 -2.20 -15.70 -15.30
CA ASP A 72 -1.26 -15.92 -16.42
C ASP A 72 0.10 -16.49 -15.96
N GLY A 73 0.29 -16.79 -14.67
CA GLY A 73 1.51 -17.40 -14.13
C GLY A 73 2.60 -16.42 -13.71
N PRO A 74 3.87 -16.87 -13.56
CA PRO A 74 5.00 -16.04 -13.13
C PRO A 74 5.13 -14.74 -13.93
N LEU A 75 5.46 -13.63 -13.27
CA LEU A 75 5.54 -12.30 -13.88
C LEU A 75 6.82 -12.11 -14.71
N LEU A 76 7.94 -12.69 -14.27
CA LEU A 76 9.26 -12.48 -14.87
C LEU A 76 9.62 -13.51 -15.93
N ALA A 77 8.96 -14.67 -15.95
CA ALA A 77 9.21 -15.73 -16.94
C ALA A 77 8.48 -15.52 -18.27
N ARG A 78 7.73 -14.41 -18.42
CA ARG A 78 6.89 -14.15 -19.59
C ARG A 78 7.72 -13.58 -20.73
N GLU A 79 7.33 -13.92 -21.96
CA GLU A 79 7.90 -13.30 -23.17
C GLU A 79 7.55 -11.81 -23.25
N ALA A 80 6.30 -11.46 -22.91
CA ALA A 80 5.84 -10.08 -22.78
C ALA A 80 5.53 -9.75 -21.30
N PRO A 81 6.18 -8.75 -20.69
CA PRO A 81 5.84 -8.32 -19.35
C PRO A 81 4.44 -7.68 -19.31
N PRO A 82 3.75 -7.66 -18.15
CA PRO A 82 2.52 -6.91 -17.99
C PRO A 82 2.72 -5.42 -18.34
N ASP A 83 1.71 -4.78 -18.92
CA ASP A 83 1.71 -3.33 -19.08
C ASP A 83 1.55 -2.67 -17.71
N TRP A 84 2.67 -2.42 -17.05
CA TRP A 84 2.69 -1.90 -15.68
C TRP A 84 2.09 -0.51 -15.56
N GLU A 85 2.18 0.32 -16.60
CA GLU A 85 1.58 1.65 -16.60
C GLU A 85 0.05 1.53 -16.65
N GLU A 86 -0.48 0.68 -17.54
CA GLU A 86 -1.92 0.39 -17.57
C GLU A 86 -2.41 -0.15 -16.22
N GLN A 87 -1.69 -1.14 -15.64
CA GLN A 87 -2.07 -1.70 -14.34
C GLN A 87 -2.05 -0.66 -13.20
N TRP A 88 -1.12 0.28 -13.25
CA TRP A 88 -1.06 1.40 -12.31
C TRP A 88 -2.25 2.35 -12.50
N GLN A 89 -2.51 2.79 -13.73
CA GLN A 89 -3.60 3.72 -14.04
C GLN A 89 -4.98 3.14 -13.71
N ASP A 90 -5.15 1.84 -13.90
CA ASP A 90 -6.34 1.07 -13.52
C ASP A 90 -6.52 0.91 -12.01
N SER A 91 -5.42 0.99 -11.25
CA SER A 91 -5.45 0.88 -9.79
C SER A 91 -5.92 2.17 -9.12
N LEU A 92 -5.86 3.32 -9.83
CA LEU A 92 -6.23 4.64 -9.32
C LEU A 92 -7.71 4.94 -9.50
N SER A 93 -8.34 5.50 -8.46
CA SER A 93 -9.71 6.02 -8.58
C SER A 93 -9.72 7.37 -9.29
N SER A 94 -10.88 7.78 -9.84
CA SER A 94 -11.05 9.15 -10.37
C SER A 94 -10.73 10.21 -9.31
N TYR A 95 -11.15 9.99 -8.07
CA TYR A 95 -10.82 10.88 -6.95
C TYR A 95 -9.31 11.03 -6.75
N GLU A 96 -8.54 9.94 -6.78
CA GLU A 96 -7.08 10.02 -6.65
C GLU A 96 -6.43 10.73 -7.83
N LYS A 97 -6.90 10.50 -9.06
CA LYS A 97 -6.38 11.16 -10.26
C LYS A 97 -6.56 12.68 -10.17
N ASP A 98 -7.72 13.12 -9.67
CA ASP A 98 -8.07 14.54 -9.61
C ASP A 98 -7.47 15.25 -8.39
N TYR A 99 -7.45 14.60 -7.21
CA TYR A 99 -7.14 15.24 -5.93
C TYR A 99 -5.84 14.78 -5.28
N ASN A 100 -5.13 13.83 -5.89
CA ASN A 100 -3.80 13.40 -5.44
C ASN A 100 -2.81 13.29 -6.61
N PRO A 101 -2.48 14.41 -7.28
CA PRO A 101 -1.65 14.42 -8.50
C PRO A 101 -0.19 14.01 -8.24
N LYS A 102 0.25 13.95 -6.98
CA LYS A 102 1.61 13.54 -6.60
C LYS A 102 1.71 12.05 -6.28
N ASN A 103 0.61 11.30 -6.49
CA ASN A 103 0.57 9.86 -6.31
C ASN A 103 1.71 9.17 -7.06
N TRP A 104 2.30 8.20 -6.39
CA TRP A 104 3.39 7.44 -6.97
C TRP A 104 3.34 5.96 -6.58
N CYS A 105 3.96 5.15 -7.43
CA CYS A 105 4.13 3.72 -7.25
C CYS A 105 5.51 3.28 -7.76
N ALA A 106 6.05 2.26 -7.11
CA ALA A 106 7.21 1.52 -7.57
C ALA A 106 6.98 0.02 -7.32
N ILE A 107 7.21 -0.79 -8.34
CA ILE A 107 7.10 -2.25 -8.28
C ILE A 107 8.50 -2.83 -8.51
N TYR A 108 8.92 -3.68 -7.59
CA TYR A 108 10.17 -4.39 -7.65
C TYR A 108 9.90 -5.88 -7.72
N ALA A 109 10.59 -6.58 -8.60
CA ALA A 109 10.53 -8.03 -8.71
C ALA A 109 11.97 -8.57 -8.59
N ASN A 110 12.18 -9.47 -7.63
CA ASN A 110 13.51 -10.01 -7.29
C ASN A 110 14.56 -8.90 -7.11
N GLY A 111 14.21 -7.83 -6.38
CA GLY A 111 15.07 -6.69 -6.09
C GLY A 111 15.31 -5.73 -7.26
N GLN A 112 14.77 -5.99 -8.46
CA GLN A 112 14.88 -5.11 -9.62
C GLN A 112 13.60 -4.31 -9.82
N ALA A 113 13.72 -3.01 -10.07
CA ALA A 113 12.58 -2.17 -10.41
C ALA A 113 12.03 -2.55 -11.79
N VAL A 114 10.78 -3.02 -11.84
CA VAL A 114 10.07 -3.34 -13.09
C VAL A 114 9.14 -2.21 -13.52
N PHE A 115 8.75 -1.35 -12.57
CA PHE A 115 7.92 -0.18 -12.82
C PHE A 115 8.15 0.89 -11.76
N LYS A 116 8.21 2.16 -12.18
CA LYS A 116 8.35 3.32 -11.30
C LYS A 116 7.70 4.54 -11.92
N THR A 117 6.89 5.25 -11.14
CA THR A 117 6.37 6.58 -11.54
C THR A 117 7.26 7.72 -11.03
N ILE A 118 8.10 7.45 -10.03
CA ILE A 118 9.11 8.37 -9.53
C ILE A 118 10.48 7.68 -9.49
N THR A 119 11.53 8.42 -9.80
CA THR A 119 12.89 7.91 -9.71
C THR A 119 13.49 8.28 -8.35
N SER A 120 13.76 7.27 -7.52
CA SER A 120 14.58 7.43 -6.31
C SER A 120 15.66 6.33 -6.28
N PRO A 121 16.90 6.65 -6.70
CA PRO A 121 17.99 5.67 -6.72
C PRO A 121 18.23 5.03 -5.34
N PHE A 122 17.96 5.74 -4.25
CA PHE A 122 18.12 5.24 -2.89
C PHE A 122 17.13 4.11 -2.57
N VAL A 123 15.86 4.26 -2.95
CA VAL A 123 14.85 3.20 -2.73
C VAL A 123 15.23 1.96 -3.53
N ASP A 124 15.76 2.14 -4.75
CA ASP A 124 16.21 1.02 -5.58
C ASP A 124 17.37 0.25 -4.93
N VAL A 125 18.32 0.94 -4.31
CA VAL A 125 19.42 0.27 -3.57
C VAL A 125 18.88 -0.46 -2.34
N ILE A 126 17.98 0.18 -1.57
CA ILE A 126 17.36 -0.45 -0.40
C ILE A 126 16.64 -1.75 -0.79
N GLU A 127 15.85 -1.75 -1.86
CA GLU A 127 15.14 -2.97 -2.29
C GLU A 127 16.07 -4.05 -2.87
N LYS A 128 17.18 -3.66 -3.51
CA LYS A 128 18.23 -4.60 -3.90
C LYS A 128 18.89 -5.24 -2.67
N CYS A 129 19.22 -4.44 -1.66
CA CYS A 129 19.78 -4.93 -0.40
C CYS A 129 18.78 -5.80 0.37
N ALA A 130 17.49 -5.44 0.35
CA ALA A 130 16.41 -6.18 1.00
C ALA A 130 16.25 -7.61 0.47
N LEU A 131 16.65 -7.85 -0.79
CA LEU A 131 16.68 -9.18 -1.37
C LEU A 131 17.75 -10.07 -0.73
N LEU A 132 18.88 -9.48 -0.33
CA LEU A 132 20.05 -10.16 0.21
C LEU A 132 19.93 -10.43 1.72
N SER A 133 19.28 -9.53 2.47
CA SER A 133 19.12 -9.57 3.93
C SER A 133 18.00 -10.52 4.40
N MET A 134 17.92 -11.72 3.81
CA MET A 134 16.90 -12.76 4.02
C MET A 134 16.08 -12.62 5.33
N ASP A 135 14.79 -12.31 5.15
CA ASP A 135 13.73 -12.21 6.17
C ASP A 135 13.87 -11.15 7.28
N ASN A 136 14.97 -10.40 7.38
CA ASN A 136 15.10 -9.27 8.32
C ASN A 136 15.23 -7.93 7.58
N TYR A 137 14.09 -7.32 7.27
CA TYR A 137 14.06 -6.06 6.54
C TYR A 137 14.74 -4.91 7.30
N ASP A 138 14.70 -4.87 8.63
CA ASP A 138 15.36 -3.80 9.41
C ASP A 138 16.89 -3.89 9.29
N SER A 139 17.45 -5.10 9.23
CA SER A 139 18.90 -5.32 8.98
C SER A 139 19.35 -4.83 7.60
N THR A 140 18.42 -4.61 6.67
CA THR A 140 18.71 -4.06 5.35
C THR A 140 19.33 -2.68 5.43
N MET A 141 19.01 -1.88 6.45
CA MET A 141 19.51 -0.51 6.55
C MET A 141 21.04 -0.51 6.74
N GLU A 142 21.57 -1.35 7.64
CA GLU A 142 23.01 -1.49 7.88
C GLU A 142 23.76 -2.01 6.63
N VAL A 143 23.17 -2.97 5.93
CA VAL A 143 23.71 -3.49 4.66
C VAL A 143 23.72 -2.40 3.59
N THR A 144 22.65 -1.59 3.52
CA THR A 144 22.54 -0.48 2.56
C THR A 144 23.58 0.61 2.84
N GLU A 145 23.73 1.02 4.10
CA GLU A 145 24.75 1.99 4.52
C GLU A 145 26.15 1.49 4.17
N SER A 146 26.44 0.22 4.44
CA SER A 146 27.73 -0.41 4.12
C SER A 146 28.00 -0.42 2.61
N ALA A 147 26.99 -0.76 1.80
CA ALA A 147 27.10 -0.77 0.34
C ALA A 147 27.32 0.64 -0.23
N LEU A 148 26.62 1.65 0.30
CA LEU A 148 26.78 3.04 -0.12
C LEU A 148 28.16 3.59 0.29
N LYS A 149 28.66 3.23 1.48
CA LYS A 149 30.01 3.59 1.92
C LYS A 149 31.10 3.02 1.00
N GLN A 150 30.95 1.79 0.53
CA GLN A 150 31.90 1.17 -0.40
C GLN A 150 32.02 1.90 -1.75
N ILE A 151 30.98 2.63 -2.17
CA ILE A 151 30.99 3.45 -3.39
C ILE A 151 31.26 4.94 -3.12
N GLY A 152 31.81 5.27 -1.95
CA GLY A 152 32.21 6.63 -1.59
C GLY A 152 31.06 7.53 -1.13
N ARG A 153 29.90 6.98 -0.75
CA ARG A 153 28.77 7.72 -0.19
C ARG A 153 28.52 7.33 1.25
N ALA A 154 29.11 8.08 2.19
CA ALA A 154 28.79 7.96 3.60
C ALA A 154 27.39 8.51 3.86
N VAL A 155 26.46 7.63 4.21
CA VAL A 155 25.09 7.99 4.59
C VAL A 155 24.71 7.32 5.90
N ARG A 156 23.82 7.97 6.64
CA ARG A 156 23.09 7.38 7.76
C ARG A 156 21.63 7.25 7.40
N ILE A 157 21.05 6.09 7.63
CA ILE A 157 19.68 5.73 7.30
C ILE A 157 18.92 5.47 8.61
N ASN A 158 18.03 6.39 8.95
CA ASN A 158 17.07 6.16 10.03
C ASN A 158 15.77 5.63 9.42
N HIS A 159 15.39 4.40 9.78
CA HIS A 159 14.16 3.75 9.33
C HIS A 159 13.18 3.60 10.49
N ALA A 160 11.95 4.02 10.25
CA ALA A 160 10.83 3.79 11.16
C ALA A 160 9.70 3.13 10.37
N SER A 161 9.26 1.97 10.86
CA SER A 161 8.21 1.17 10.23
C SER A 161 7.07 0.89 11.22
N SER A 162 5.85 0.74 10.69
CA SER A 162 4.70 0.28 11.48
C SER A 162 3.76 -0.53 10.62
N VAL A 163 3.26 -1.65 11.14
CA VAL A 163 2.27 -2.47 10.44
C VAL A 163 0.96 -1.69 10.34
N ALA A 164 0.39 -1.65 9.13
CA ALA A 164 -0.90 -1.04 8.83
C ALA A 164 -1.97 -2.07 8.51
N ALA A 165 -1.59 -3.20 7.90
CA ALA A 165 -2.49 -4.33 7.74
C ALA A 165 -1.73 -5.67 7.70
N VAL A 166 -2.39 -6.74 8.13
CA VAL A 166 -1.89 -8.11 8.11
C VAL A 166 -2.91 -8.99 7.41
N PHE A 167 -2.41 -9.88 6.55
CA PHE A 167 -3.18 -10.73 5.67
C PHE A 167 -2.74 -12.16 5.85
N THR A 168 -3.67 -13.06 6.15
CA THR A 168 -3.35 -14.49 6.36
C THR A 168 -4.46 -15.35 5.78
N ASP A 169 -4.13 -16.16 4.78
CA ASP A 169 -4.98 -17.21 4.22
C ASP A 169 -4.46 -18.57 4.69
N ASN A 170 -5.37 -19.40 5.20
CA ASN A 170 -5.10 -20.75 5.67
C ASN A 170 -5.76 -21.83 4.79
N GLY A 171 -6.05 -21.52 3.52
CA GLY A 171 -6.76 -22.41 2.60
C GLY A 171 -8.29 -22.39 2.75
N GLU A 172 -8.83 -22.18 3.94
CA GLU A 172 -10.28 -22.13 4.20
C GLU A 172 -10.85 -20.71 4.23
N SER A 173 -10.07 -19.78 4.79
CA SER A 173 -10.49 -18.42 5.07
C SER A 173 -9.34 -17.44 4.91
N MET A 174 -9.68 -16.21 4.57
CA MET A 174 -8.72 -15.11 4.47
C MET A 174 -9.01 -14.09 5.56
N ARG A 175 -8.11 -13.98 6.53
CA ARG A 175 -8.18 -12.99 7.59
C ARG A 175 -7.41 -11.73 7.21
N CYS A 176 -8.07 -10.59 7.31
CA CYS A 176 -7.50 -9.27 7.08
C CYS A 176 -7.63 -8.45 8.37
N GLY A 177 -6.51 -8.11 8.99
CA GLY A 177 -6.45 -7.17 10.11
C GLY A 177 -5.95 -5.82 9.62
N ILE A 178 -6.69 -4.74 9.87
CA ILE A 178 -6.37 -3.37 9.48
C ILE A 178 -6.19 -2.53 10.74
N ILE A 179 -5.08 -1.80 10.81
CA ILE A 179 -4.80 -0.82 11.85
C ILE A 179 -4.98 0.56 11.24
N HIS A 180 -5.93 1.33 11.75
CA HIS A 180 -6.22 2.69 11.31
C HIS A 180 -6.10 3.64 12.50
N ARG A 181 -5.75 4.90 12.21
CA ARG A 181 -5.66 5.94 13.24
C ARG A 181 -6.98 6.66 13.34
N THR A 182 -7.47 6.83 14.57
CA THR A 182 -8.50 7.81 14.90
C THR A 182 -7.85 8.98 15.65
N ASP A 183 -8.58 10.07 15.84
CA ASP A 183 -8.05 11.29 16.48
C ASP A 183 -7.54 11.08 17.91
N LYS A 184 -7.87 9.94 18.55
CA LYS A 184 -7.51 9.64 19.94
C LYS A 184 -6.62 8.41 20.11
N GLN A 185 -6.70 7.42 19.23
CA GLN A 185 -5.94 6.17 19.35
C GLN A 185 -5.88 5.36 18.05
N ASP A 186 -4.88 4.48 17.95
CA ASP A 186 -4.84 3.45 16.91
C ASP A 186 -5.94 2.41 17.19
N MET A 187 -6.78 2.15 16.20
CA MET A 187 -7.87 1.19 16.27
C MET A 187 -7.63 0.05 15.28
N ALA A 188 -7.89 -1.18 15.73
CA ALA A 188 -7.82 -2.38 14.92
C ALA A 188 -9.21 -2.83 14.48
N PHE A 189 -9.35 -3.12 13.19
CA PHE A 189 -10.54 -3.71 12.59
C PHE A 189 -10.13 -4.96 11.83
N ASN A 190 -10.85 -6.06 12.00
CA ASN A 190 -10.61 -7.30 11.29
C ASN A 190 -11.85 -7.71 10.51
N PHE A 191 -11.64 -8.24 9.31
CA PHE A 191 -12.66 -9.01 8.60
C PHE A 191 -12.06 -10.33 8.12
N THR A 192 -12.89 -11.37 8.08
CA THR A 192 -12.50 -12.70 7.61
C THR A 192 -13.50 -13.16 6.57
N GLY A 193 -13.06 -13.38 5.33
CA GLY A 193 -13.89 -13.95 4.27
C GLY A 193 -13.73 -15.46 4.20
N HIS A 194 -14.83 -16.21 4.20
CA HIS A 194 -14.85 -17.67 4.03
C HIS A 194 -15.46 -18.05 2.69
N GLY A 195 -15.03 -19.20 2.14
CA GLY A 195 -15.52 -19.72 0.87
C GLY A 195 -14.73 -19.23 -0.35
N GLY A 196 -15.29 -19.46 -1.55
CA GLY A 196 -14.64 -19.15 -2.82
C GLY A 196 -13.36 -19.96 -3.11
N LYS A 197 -12.70 -19.66 -4.24
CA LYS A 197 -11.40 -20.26 -4.61
C LYS A 197 -10.28 -19.51 -3.89
N GLY A 198 -9.31 -20.22 -3.29
CA GLY A 198 -8.25 -19.60 -2.46
C GLY A 198 -7.52 -18.42 -3.12
N GLN A 199 -7.04 -18.58 -4.36
CA GLN A 199 -6.37 -17.51 -5.10
C GLN A 199 -7.27 -16.27 -5.30
N MET A 200 -8.52 -16.48 -5.71
CA MET A 200 -9.49 -15.39 -5.91
C MET A 200 -9.86 -14.72 -4.59
N ARG A 201 -10.01 -15.51 -3.52
CA ARG A 201 -10.29 -15.02 -2.17
C ARG A 201 -9.18 -14.11 -1.67
N VAL A 202 -7.91 -14.50 -1.82
CA VAL A 202 -6.77 -13.66 -1.45
C VAL A 202 -6.80 -12.34 -2.20
N MET A 203 -6.91 -12.38 -3.53
CA MET A 203 -6.96 -11.19 -4.38
C MET A 203 -8.11 -10.25 -3.98
N GLN A 204 -9.33 -10.78 -3.88
CA GLN A 204 -10.52 -9.99 -3.58
C GLN A 204 -10.50 -9.45 -2.14
N SER A 205 -9.91 -10.19 -1.19
CA SER A 205 -9.75 -9.72 0.20
C SER A 205 -8.76 -8.56 0.30
N LEU A 206 -7.66 -8.57 -0.46
CA LEU A 206 -6.77 -7.40 -0.54
C LEU A 206 -7.49 -6.20 -1.16
N GLY A 207 -8.32 -6.42 -2.17
CA GLY A 207 -9.19 -5.39 -2.76
C GLY A 207 -10.19 -4.81 -1.76
N ALA A 208 -10.85 -5.66 -0.96
CA ALA A 208 -11.76 -5.23 0.10
C ALA A 208 -11.02 -4.44 1.18
N ALA A 209 -9.83 -4.88 1.60
CA ALA A 209 -9.00 -4.15 2.56
C ALA A 209 -8.56 -2.79 2.03
N ALA A 210 -8.24 -2.69 0.74
CA ALA A 210 -7.97 -1.43 0.08
C ALA A 210 -9.18 -0.49 0.13
N ALA A 211 -10.39 -1.01 -0.13
CA ALA A 211 -11.64 -0.24 -0.05
C ALA A 211 -11.87 0.31 1.36
N TYR A 212 -11.67 -0.51 2.40
CA TYR A 212 -11.76 -0.05 3.79
C TYR A 212 -10.75 1.06 4.11
N LEU A 213 -9.47 0.87 3.74
CA LEU A 213 -8.43 1.88 3.95
C LEU A 213 -8.70 3.19 3.21
N GLU A 214 -9.29 3.12 2.01
CA GLU A 214 -9.72 4.30 1.28
C GLU A 214 -10.91 4.98 1.96
N ALA A 215 -11.88 4.22 2.45
CA ALA A 215 -13.04 4.74 3.19
C ALA A 215 -12.61 5.51 4.46
N PHE A 216 -11.67 4.95 5.23
CA PHE A 216 -11.08 5.63 6.39
C PHE A 216 -10.45 6.96 6.00
N ASN A 217 -9.64 6.96 4.92
CA ASN A 217 -8.95 8.16 4.45
C ASN A 217 -9.93 9.23 3.95
N LEU A 218 -10.94 8.84 3.16
CA LEU A 218 -11.94 9.77 2.65
C LEU A 218 -12.81 10.37 3.77
N ARG A 219 -13.19 9.57 4.78
CA ARG A 219 -13.94 10.08 5.94
C ARG A 219 -13.15 11.16 6.67
N PHE A 220 -11.88 10.92 6.96
CA PHE A 220 -11.00 11.90 7.58
C PHE A 220 -10.90 13.19 6.74
N MET A 221 -10.66 13.05 5.43
CA MET A 221 -10.59 14.19 4.52
C MET A 221 -11.90 14.99 4.47
N ILE A 222 -13.05 14.32 4.41
CA ILE A 222 -14.36 14.97 4.41
C ILE A 222 -14.59 15.75 5.69
N HIS A 223 -14.30 15.16 6.87
CA HIS A 223 -14.45 15.87 8.14
C HIS A 223 -13.54 17.10 8.21
N MET A 224 -12.26 16.96 7.87
CA MET A 224 -11.31 18.08 7.85
C MET A 224 -11.79 19.23 6.94
N LEU A 225 -12.24 18.91 5.72
CA LEU A 225 -12.70 19.93 4.77
C LEU A 225 -14.02 20.57 5.22
N ARG A 226 -14.95 19.80 5.82
CA ARG A 226 -16.19 20.34 6.40
C ARG A 226 -15.89 21.30 7.54
N ASP A 227 -14.93 20.98 8.39
CA ASP A 227 -14.56 21.84 9.53
C ASP A 227 -13.91 23.15 9.06
N LYS A 228 -13.08 23.12 8.01
CA LYS A 228 -12.56 24.35 7.37
C LYS A 228 -13.68 25.26 6.85
N ILE A 229 -14.70 24.69 6.22
CA ILE A 229 -15.85 25.46 5.73
C ILE A 229 -16.64 26.04 6.90
N LYS A 230 -16.90 25.25 7.96
CA LYS A 230 -17.62 25.71 9.16
C LYS A 230 -16.86 26.82 9.90
N ALA A 231 -15.53 26.73 9.95
CA ALA A 231 -14.66 27.75 10.55
C ALA A 231 -14.57 29.05 9.70
N GLY A 232 -15.14 29.07 8.50
CA GLY A 232 -15.07 30.21 7.59
C GLY A 232 -13.73 30.33 6.85
N GLU A 233 -12.83 29.35 6.97
CA GLU A 233 -11.55 29.29 6.25
C GLU A 233 -11.74 29.02 4.75
N ALA A 234 -12.86 28.40 4.38
CA ALA A 234 -13.26 28.15 2.99
C ALA A 234 -14.74 28.51 2.77
N LYS A 235 -15.06 29.00 1.56
CA LYS A 235 -16.44 29.31 1.17
C LYS A 235 -17.23 28.04 0.86
N ALA A 236 -18.55 28.12 0.92
CA ALA A 236 -19.43 27.02 0.52
C ALA A 236 -19.32 26.66 -0.99
N ILE A 237 -18.98 27.63 -1.84
CA ILE A 237 -18.65 27.40 -3.25
C ILE A 237 -17.14 27.57 -3.36
N SER A 238 -16.42 26.44 -3.31
CA SER A 238 -14.97 26.38 -3.24
C SER A 238 -14.43 25.06 -3.79
N PRO A 239 -13.14 24.99 -4.16
CA PRO A 239 -12.47 23.73 -4.50
C PRO A 239 -12.61 22.68 -3.39
N GLU A 240 -12.60 23.07 -2.12
CA GLU A 240 -12.79 22.19 -0.97
C GLU A 240 -14.16 21.53 -0.99
N ASN A 241 -15.23 22.28 -1.29
CA ASN A 241 -16.57 21.71 -1.40
C ASN A 241 -16.70 20.77 -2.61
N ASN A 242 -16.01 21.06 -3.72
CA ASN A 242 -15.95 20.14 -4.87
C ASN A 242 -15.24 18.83 -4.51
N GLN A 243 -14.15 18.92 -3.73
CA GLN A 243 -13.44 17.75 -3.23
C GLN A 243 -14.30 16.92 -2.27
N ILE A 244 -15.09 17.55 -1.38
CA ILE A 244 -16.06 16.84 -0.53
C ILE A 244 -17.05 16.06 -1.39
N ARG A 245 -17.66 16.71 -2.41
CA ARG A 245 -18.61 16.05 -3.31
C ARG A 245 -17.98 14.85 -4.03
N ALA A 246 -16.78 15.01 -4.57
CA ALA A 246 -16.06 13.93 -5.24
C ALA A 246 -15.73 12.77 -4.28
N ALA A 247 -15.32 13.09 -3.04
CA ALA A 247 -15.06 12.09 -2.00
C ALA A 247 -16.33 11.31 -1.64
N THR A 248 -17.48 11.97 -1.49
CA THR A 248 -18.77 11.31 -1.23
C THR A 248 -19.19 10.39 -2.36
N ILE A 249 -19.03 10.81 -3.63
CA ILE A 249 -19.30 9.95 -4.79
C ILE A 249 -18.40 8.70 -4.75
N ARG A 250 -17.12 8.88 -4.42
CA ARG A 250 -16.17 7.78 -4.30
C ARG A 250 -16.54 6.84 -3.15
N GLN A 251 -16.98 7.34 -2.00
CA GLN A 251 -17.48 6.52 -0.89
C GLN A 251 -18.66 5.64 -1.33
N GLY A 252 -19.59 6.15 -2.14
CA GLY A 252 -20.67 5.34 -2.71
C GLY A 252 -20.15 4.17 -3.58
N ALA A 253 -19.10 4.38 -4.37
CA ALA A 253 -18.47 3.32 -5.15
C ALA A 253 -17.74 2.29 -4.28
N ILE A 254 -17.05 2.74 -3.23
CA ILE A 254 -16.40 1.86 -2.25
C ILE A 254 -17.44 1.01 -1.53
N ASN A 255 -18.56 1.58 -1.10
CA ASN A 255 -19.62 0.83 -0.44
C ASN A 255 -20.13 -0.32 -1.32
N ARG A 256 -20.35 -0.05 -2.62
CA ARG A 256 -20.73 -1.10 -3.59
C ARG A 256 -19.67 -2.19 -3.72
N ALA A 257 -18.38 -1.83 -3.74
CA ALA A 257 -17.29 -2.80 -3.81
C ALA A 257 -17.22 -3.69 -2.55
N ILE A 258 -17.44 -3.11 -1.37
CA ILE A 258 -17.51 -3.87 -0.11
C ILE A 258 -18.73 -4.79 -0.12
N SER A 259 -19.91 -4.30 -0.51
CA SER A 259 -21.12 -5.14 -0.62
C SER A 259 -20.94 -6.29 -1.60
N ALA A 260 -20.34 -6.05 -2.77
CA ALA A 260 -20.06 -7.11 -3.73
C ALA A 260 -19.10 -8.18 -3.16
N PHE A 261 -18.15 -7.80 -2.29
CA PHE A 261 -17.31 -8.76 -1.57
C PHE A 261 -18.12 -9.54 -0.54
N GLU A 262 -19.00 -8.88 0.21
CA GLU A 262 -19.91 -9.52 1.18
C GLU A 262 -20.92 -10.46 0.53
N ASP A 263 -21.34 -10.19 -0.70
CA ASP A 263 -22.23 -11.07 -1.47
C ASP A 263 -21.51 -12.35 -1.95
N LEU A 264 -20.20 -12.27 -2.16
CA LEU A 264 -19.38 -13.37 -2.68
C LEU A 264 -18.83 -14.30 -1.58
N TYR A 265 -18.71 -13.82 -0.34
CA TYR A 265 -18.05 -14.52 0.76
C TYR A 265 -18.86 -14.45 2.05
N ASP A 266 -18.77 -15.47 2.90
CA ASP A 266 -19.25 -15.35 4.28
C ASP A 266 -18.25 -14.52 5.09
N VAL A 267 -18.57 -13.24 5.30
CA VAL A 267 -17.69 -12.26 5.94
C VAL A 267 -18.03 -12.10 7.41
N LYS A 268 -17.03 -12.35 8.28
CA LYS A 268 -17.11 -12.11 9.73
C LYS A 268 -16.26 -10.92 10.12
N TYR A 269 -16.83 -10.03 10.93
CA TYR A 269 -16.17 -8.81 11.40
C TYR A 269 -15.75 -8.92 12.87
N ARG A 270 -14.62 -8.30 13.22
CA ARG A 270 -14.23 -8.06 14.62
C ARG A 270 -13.53 -6.70 14.79
N PRO A 271 -14.08 -5.73 15.56
CA PRO A 271 -15.39 -5.73 16.23
C PRO A 271 -16.53 -5.64 15.20
N ALA A 272 -17.46 -4.70 15.28
CA ALA A 272 -18.44 -4.52 14.21
C ALA A 272 -17.79 -3.96 12.92
N LYS A 273 -18.44 -4.17 11.78
CA LYS A 273 -18.12 -3.46 10.53
C LYS A 273 -18.14 -1.95 10.82
N PRO A 274 -17.08 -1.19 10.45
CA PRO A 274 -17.10 0.22 10.71
C PRO A 274 -18.14 0.88 9.80
N ASP A 275 -18.88 1.81 10.38
CA ASP A 275 -19.87 2.57 9.65
C ASP A 275 -19.23 3.85 9.11
N PHE A 276 -19.10 3.90 7.78
CA PHE A 276 -18.53 5.04 7.06
C PHE A 276 -19.58 5.86 6.32
N PHE A 277 -20.79 5.33 6.20
CA PHE A 277 -21.72 5.75 5.15
C PHE A 277 -23.03 6.30 5.72
N SER A 278 -23.31 6.11 7.02
CA SER A 278 -24.53 6.58 7.68
C SER A 278 -24.51 8.06 8.12
N GLU A 279 -23.34 8.67 8.29
CA GLU A 279 -23.19 10.04 8.84
C GLU A 279 -22.90 11.12 7.78
N ILE A 280 -23.13 10.84 6.50
CA ILE A 280 -22.80 11.77 5.40
C ILE A 280 -23.89 12.79 5.18
#